data_AF-A0A7S1T400-F1
#
_entry.id   AF-A0A7S1T400-F1
#
_cell.length_a   1.000
_cell.length_b   1.000
_cell.length_c   1.000
_cell.angle_alpha   90.00
_cell.angle_beta   90.00
_cell.angle_gamma   90.00
#
_symmetry.space_group_name_H-M   'P 1'
#
loop_
_entity.id
_entity.type
_entity.pdbx_description
1 polymer ?
#
loop_
_entity_poly.entity_id
_entity_poly.type
_entity_poly.pdbx_seq_one_letter_code
_entity_poly.pdbx_strand_id
1 'polypeptide(L)'
;ESVRNLELPGWMTLKDAEKKVLELTGVLPQMDKSSMFDSVEIEQSGSVEIVEGNSSQVSWTWDLDKWRSDGVPMEIVSCVAVCTNGVKRAHLVDAAMDGGLLLELYSRDGIGTMVSSDFYEGIQPATFRDIEDIIQLLQPLVRAGVVVNRSPETLMEEIDDYTVVVRDSKVLGCAQLKNLGTNSA
;
A
#
# COMPACT_ATOMS: atom_id res chain seq x y z
N GLU A 1 -3.82 24.97 -17.97
CA GLU A 1 -5.02 24.29 -17.44
C GLU A 1 -4.88 24.16 -15.94
N SER A 2 -5.93 24.47 -15.20
CA SER A 2 -5.92 24.51 -13.74
C SER A 2 -5.41 23.18 -13.20
N VAL A 3 -4.28 23.19 -12.47
CA VAL A 3 -3.83 22.05 -11.66
C VAL A 3 -5.01 21.71 -10.77
N ARG A 4 -5.72 20.62 -11.07
CA ARG A 4 -6.79 20.13 -10.20
C ARG A 4 -6.08 19.68 -8.94
N ASN A 5 -6.10 20.52 -7.91
CA ASN A 5 -5.57 20.12 -6.62
C ASN A 5 -6.50 19.05 -6.07
N LEU A 6 -6.08 17.79 -6.19
CA LEU A 6 -6.87 16.63 -5.78
C LEU A 6 -6.90 16.47 -4.24
N GLU A 7 -6.15 17.31 -3.50
CA GLU A 7 -6.01 17.28 -2.04
C GLU A 7 -5.86 15.85 -1.51
N LEU A 8 -4.91 15.12 -2.09
CA LEU A 8 -4.65 13.74 -1.74
C LEU A 8 -3.72 13.68 -0.50
N PRO A 9 -3.92 12.70 0.41
CA PRO A 9 -2.99 12.43 1.49
C PRO A 9 -1.64 11.94 0.95
N GLY A 10 -0.61 11.93 1.81
CA GLY A 10 0.72 11.41 1.44
C GLY A 10 0.71 9.93 1.04
N TRP A 11 -0.24 9.15 1.57
CA TRP A 11 -0.50 7.79 1.12
C TRP A 11 -1.97 7.39 1.33
N MET A 12 -2.43 6.37 0.60
CA MET A 12 -3.74 5.75 0.78
C MET A 12 -3.74 4.28 0.35
N THR A 13 -4.70 3.50 0.85
CA THR A 13 -4.89 2.11 0.38
C THR A 13 -5.54 2.08 -1.00
N LEU A 14 -5.37 0.98 -1.74
CA LEU A 14 -6.06 0.77 -3.02
C LEU A 14 -7.58 0.94 -2.89
N LYS A 15 -8.17 0.45 -1.80
CA LYS A 15 -9.63 0.59 -1.54
C LYS A 15 -10.05 2.05 -1.36
N ASP A 16 -9.23 2.84 -0.64
CA ASP A 16 -9.50 4.25 -0.45
C ASP A 16 -9.31 5.04 -1.75
N ALA A 17 -8.33 4.65 -2.57
CA ALA A 17 -8.10 5.22 -3.88
C ALA A 17 -9.25 4.94 -4.86
N GLU A 18 -9.75 3.70 -4.90
CA GLU A 18 -10.95 3.31 -5.68
C GLU A 18 -12.17 4.14 -5.27
N LYS A 19 -12.38 4.31 -3.96
CA LYS A 19 -13.46 5.15 -3.43
C LYS A 19 -13.30 6.61 -3.85
N LYS A 20 -12.08 7.15 -3.76
CA LYS A 20 -11.78 8.53 -4.17
C LYS A 20 -12.01 8.75 -5.66
N VAL A 21 -11.62 7.79 -6.50
CA VAL A 21 -11.92 7.82 -7.94
C VAL A 21 -13.43 7.87 -8.16
N LEU A 22 -14.20 6.99 -7.50
CA LEU A 22 -15.65 6.97 -7.61
C LEU A 22 -16.29 8.31 -7.19
N GLU A 23 -15.81 8.93 -6.12
CA GLU A 23 -16.26 10.26 -5.68
C GLU A 23 -16.00 11.36 -6.73
N LEU A 24 -14.90 11.25 -7.48
CA LEU A 24 -14.48 12.25 -8.46
C LEU A 24 -15.13 12.08 -9.83
N THR A 25 -15.41 10.85 -10.25
CA THR A 25 -15.90 10.53 -11.61
C THR A 25 -17.36 10.12 -11.64
N GLY A 26 -17.95 9.71 -10.51
CA GLY A 26 -19.27 9.06 -10.45
C GLY A 26 -19.31 7.66 -11.07
N VAL A 27 -18.17 7.15 -11.57
CA VAL A 27 -18.04 5.86 -12.25
C VAL A 27 -16.82 5.14 -11.70
N LEU A 28 -17.02 3.98 -11.06
CA LEU A 28 -15.93 3.04 -10.79
C LEU A 28 -15.37 2.58 -12.14
N PRO A 29 -14.06 2.70 -12.39
CA PRO A 29 -13.43 1.99 -13.49
C PRO A 29 -13.71 0.50 -13.27
N GLN A 30 -14.59 -0.08 -14.07
CA GLN A 30 -14.90 -1.51 -14.01
C GLN A 30 -13.64 -2.25 -14.48
N MET A 31 -12.80 -2.66 -13.53
CA MET A 31 -11.59 -3.44 -13.79
C MET A 31 -11.91 -4.91 -13.49
N ASP A 32 -12.20 -5.66 -14.54
CA ASP A 32 -12.38 -7.10 -14.42
C ASP A 32 -11.01 -7.77 -14.25
N LYS A 33 -10.83 -8.53 -13.18
CA LYS A 33 -9.54 -9.04 -12.67
C LYS A 33 -8.96 -10.19 -13.49
N SER A 34 -9.46 -10.41 -14.70
CA SER A 34 -9.30 -11.68 -15.42
C SER A 34 -8.22 -11.70 -16.50
N SER A 35 -7.56 -10.59 -16.83
CA SER A 35 -6.51 -10.63 -17.87
C SER A 35 -5.40 -9.60 -17.68
N MET A 36 -4.29 -9.97 -17.02
CA MET A 36 -3.04 -9.23 -17.21
C MET A 36 -1.72 -9.98 -16.92
N PHE A 37 -1.72 -11.30 -17.00
CA PHE A 37 -0.47 -12.04 -17.26
C PHE A 37 -0.78 -13.11 -18.29
N ASP A 38 -0.89 -12.71 -19.56
CA ASP A 38 -0.51 -13.66 -20.60
C ASP A 38 1.02 -13.71 -20.57
N SER A 39 1.53 -14.91 -20.36
CA SER A 39 2.95 -15.20 -20.30
C SER A 39 3.63 -14.57 -21.53
N VAL A 40 4.68 -13.78 -21.31
CA VAL A 40 5.66 -13.54 -22.38
C VAL A 40 6.41 -14.86 -22.58
N GLU A 41 5.83 -15.75 -23.38
CA GLU A 41 6.55 -16.87 -23.98
C GLU A 41 7.19 -16.37 -25.27
N ILE A 42 8.52 -16.21 -25.22
CA ILE A 42 9.33 -16.09 -26.43
C ILE A 42 9.46 -17.50 -26.99
N GLU A 43 8.69 -17.85 -28.03
CA GLU A 43 8.99 -19.03 -28.83
C GLU A 43 9.14 -18.73 -30.33
N GLN A 44 10.21 -19.28 -30.88
CA GLN A 44 10.59 -19.23 -32.28
C GLN A 44 9.58 -20.02 -33.14
N SER A 45 9.09 -19.38 -34.19
CA SER A 45 8.56 -19.98 -35.43
C SER A 45 7.49 -21.09 -35.31
N GLY A 46 6.25 -20.76 -35.68
CA GLY A 46 5.26 -21.76 -36.07
C GLY A 46 3.83 -21.22 -35.95
N SER A 47 3.17 -20.99 -37.08
CA SER A 47 1.78 -20.54 -37.18
C SER A 47 0.80 -21.46 -36.43
N VAL A 48 -0.09 -20.86 -35.62
CA VAL A 48 -1.20 -21.55 -34.92
C VAL A 48 -2.52 -20.87 -35.27
N GLU A 49 -3.51 -21.66 -35.72
CA GLU A 49 -4.90 -21.23 -35.90
C GLU A 49 -5.64 -21.25 -34.54
N ILE A 50 -6.38 -20.18 -34.25
CA ILE A 50 -7.20 -20.08 -33.03
C ILE A 50 -8.65 -20.45 -33.37
N VAL A 51 -9.18 -21.47 -32.68
CA VAL A 51 -10.59 -21.88 -32.71
C VAL A 51 -11.40 -21.00 -31.75
N GLU A 52 -12.41 -20.29 -32.26
CA GLU A 52 -13.30 -19.42 -31.48
C GLU A 52 -14.17 -20.20 -30.49
N GLY A 53 -13.82 -20.09 -29.20
CA GLY A 53 -14.64 -20.48 -28.07
C GLY A 53 -15.48 -19.30 -27.57
N ASN A 54 -16.79 -19.46 -27.59
CA ASN A 54 -17.80 -18.47 -27.21
C ASN A 54 -17.70 -18.12 -25.71
N SER A 55 -17.01 -17.04 -25.37
CA SER A 55 -17.20 -16.34 -24.09
C SER A 55 -17.28 -14.85 -24.40
N SER A 56 -18.26 -14.18 -23.82
CA SER A 56 -18.49 -12.74 -23.97
C SER A 56 -17.31 -11.98 -23.34
N GLN A 57 -16.20 -11.94 -24.05
CA GLN A 57 -14.94 -11.36 -23.62
C GLN A 57 -15.07 -9.84 -23.77
N VAL A 58 -15.51 -9.16 -22.72
CA VAL A 58 -15.50 -7.70 -22.68
C VAL A 58 -14.03 -7.29 -22.58
N SER A 59 -13.44 -7.00 -23.74
CA SER A 59 -12.11 -6.41 -23.86
C SER A 59 -12.14 -5.00 -23.28
N TRP A 60 -11.53 -4.81 -22.10
CA TRP A 60 -11.29 -3.48 -21.57
C TRP A 60 -10.10 -2.87 -22.32
N THR A 61 -10.39 -1.89 -23.17
CA THR A 61 -9.34 -1.03 -23.74
C THR A 61 -9.11 0.13 -22.77
N TRP A 62 -7.84 0.33 -22.44
CA TRP A 62 -7.36 1.49 -21.69
C TRP A 62 -7.46 2.72 -22.59
N ASP A 63 -8.68 3.20 -22.81
CA ASP A 63 -8.93 4.37 -23.65
C ASP A 63 -8.66 5.64 -22.84
N LEU A 64 -7.36 5.87 -22.60
CA LEU A 64 -6.83 7.03 -21.90
C LEU A 64 -7.30 8.34 -22.55
N ASP A 65 -7.50 8.34 -23.87
CA ASP A 65 -7.97 9.50 -24.63
C ASP A 65 -9.44 9.80 -24.34
N LYS A 66 -10.29 8.76 -24.29
CA LYS A 66 -11.70 8.92 -23.88
C LYS A 66 -11.82 9.40 -22.44
N TRP A 67 -11.07 8.81 -21.50
CA TRP A 67 -11.12 9.24 -20.10
C TRP A 67 -10.62 10.67 -19.92
N ARG A 68 -9.59 11.06 -20.67
CA ARG A 68 -9.11 12.44 -20.75
C ARG A 68 -10.16 13.38 -21.31
N SER A 69 -10.91 12.98 -22.34
CA SER A 69 -12.01 13.78 -22.90
C SER A 69 -13.19 13.91 -21.94
N ASP A 70 -13.45 12.89 -21.13
CA ASP A 70 -14.52 12.87 -20.11
C ASP A 70 -14.12 13.64 -18.84
N GLY A 71 -12.91 14.21 -18.81
CA GLY A 71 -12.43 15.02 -17.69
C GLY A 71 -12.17 14.19 -16.42
N VAL A 72 -11.85 12.91 -16.58
CA VAL A 72 -11.48 12.01 -15.49
C VAL A 72 -10.07 12.38 -14.98
N PRO A 73 -9.83 12.43 -13.65
CA PRO A 73 -8.49 12.66 -13.11
C PRO A 73 -7.58 11.46 -13.37
N MET A 74 -6.84 11.52 -14.47
CA MET A 74 -6.03 10.42 -14.99
C MET A 74 -4.90 10.00 -14.05
N GLU A 75 -4.45 10.92 -13.19
CA GLU A 75 -3.35 10.70 -12.25
C GLU A 75 -3.70 9.54 -11.32
N ILE A 76 -4.76 9.71 -10.52
CA ILE A 76 -5.18 8.69 -9.54
C ILE A 76 -5.77 7.45 -10.21
N VAL A 77 -6.47 7.61 -11.34
CA VAL A 77 -7.04 6.48 -12.08
C VAL A 77 -5.95 5.55 -12.60
N SER A 78 -4.84 6.09 -13.12
CA SER A 78 -3.69 5.30 -13.58
C SER A 78 -2.98 4.59 -12.43
N CYS A 79 -2.95 5.16 -11.22
CA CYS A 79 -2.41 4.47 -10.04
C CYS A 79 -3.29 3.30 -9.59
N VAL A 80 -4.60 3.53 -9.45
CA VAL A 80 -5.56 2.47 -9.07
C VAL A 80 -5.46 1.31 -10.05
N ALA A 81 -5.51 1.64 -11.33
CA ALA A 81 -5.27 0.75 -12.46
C ALA A 81 -4.09 -0.21 -12.33
N VAL A 82 -2.87 0.33 -12.22
CA VAL A 82 -1.67 -0.51 -12.16
C VAL A 82 -1.64 -1.32 -10.87
N CYS A 83 -2.13 -0.75 -9.75
CA CYS A 83 -2.20 -1.43 -8.47
C CYS A 83 -3.19 -2.59 -8.48
N THR A 84 -4.33 -2.44 -9.15
CA THR A 84 -5.31 -3.53 -9.36
C THR A 84 -4.71 -4.66 -10.21
N ASN A 85 -3.78 -4.35 -11.11
CA ASN A 85 -3.08 -5.31 -11.95
C ASN A 85 -1.84 -5.93 -11.30
N GLY A 86 -1.66 -5.78 -9.98
CA GLY A 86 -0.61 -6.46 -9.22
C GLY A 86 0.63 -5.62 -8.95
N VAL A 87 0.68 -4.34 -9.35
CA VAL A 87 1.71 -3.43 -8.86
C VAL A 87 1.47 -3.17 -7.37
N LYS A 88 2.51 -3.37 -6.56
CA LYS A 88 2.40 -3.21 -5.10
C LYS A 88 2.12 -1.77 -4.69
N ARG A 89 2.84 -0.83 -5.30
CA ARG A 89 2.80 0.60 -4.96
C ARG A 89 2.95 1.45 -6.20
N ALA A 90 2.13 2.48 -6.32
CA ALA A 90 2.20 3.50 -7.36
C ALA A 90 2.27 4.88 -6.69
N HIS A 91 3.09 5.78 -7.24
CA HIS A 91 3.35 7.09 -6.64
C HIS A 91 2.97 8.20 -7.62
N LEU A 92 2.24 9.18 -7.13
CA LEU A 92 1.92 10.42 -7.83
C LEU A 92 2.85 11.52 -7.36
N VAL A 93 3.66 12.04 -8.26
CA VAL A 93 4.65 13.08 -7.96
C VAL A 93 4.43 14.24 -8.92
N ASP A 94 4.45 15.47 -8.40
CA ASP A 94 4.38 16.66 -9.24
C ASP A 94 5.67 16.81 -10.05
N ALA A 95 5.54 16.76 -11.37
CA ALA A 95 6.66 16.90 -12.30
C ALA A 95 7.23 18.33 -12.32
N ALA A 96 6.47 19.34 -11.86
CA ALA A 96 6.95 20.71 -11.76
C ALA A 96 7.81 20.96 -10.50
N MET A 97 7.81 20.02 -9.55
CA MET A 97 8.61 20.11 -8.34
C MET A 97 10.07 19.74 -8.63
N ASP A 98 10.97 20.70 -8.40
CA ASP A 98 12.41 20.46 -8.54
C ASP A 98 12.88 19.37 -7.56
N GLY A 99 13.57 18.37 -8.09
CA GLY A 99 13.99 17.20 -7.32
C GLY A 99 12.83 16.34 -6.79
N GLY A 100 11.60 16.51 -7.27
CA GLY A 100 10.42 15.87 -6.68
C GLY A 100 10.50 14.34 -6.62
N LEU A 101 11.04 13.71 -7.66
CA LEU A 101 11.25 12.26 -7.68
C LEU A 101 12.25 11.78 -6.61
N LEU A 102 13.31 12.53 -6.37
CA LEU A 102 14.31 12.17 -5.36
C LEU A 102 13.74 12.36 -3.95
N LEU A 103 13.01 13.45 -3.74
CA LEU A 103 12.32 13.69 -2.48
C LEU A 103 11.29 12.60 -2.19
N GLU A 104 10.56 12.14 -3.20
CA GLU A 104 9.61 11.04 -3.04
C GLU A 104 10.29 9.72 -2.66
N LEU A 105 11.36 9.34 -3.38
CA LEU A 105 11.98 8.01 -3.20
C LEU A 105 12.93 7.93 -2.00
N TYR A 106 13.53 9.04 -1.58
CA TYR A 106 14.57 9.06 -0.54
C TYR A 106 14.14 9.76 0.75
N SER A 107 12.90 10.23 0.84
CA SER A 107 12.33 10.66 2.12
C SER A 107 11.32 9.64 2.63
N ARG A 108 11.17 9.56 3.95
CA ARG A 108 10.24 8.62 4.58
C ARG A 108 8.78 8.99 4.29
N ASP A 109 8.48 10.29 4.30
CA ASP A 109 7.12 10.79 4.15
C ASP A 109 6.76 11.11 2.70
N GLY A 110 7.74 11.19 1.80
CA GLY A 110 7.54 11.60 0.43
C GLY A 110 7.10 13.06 0.33
N ILE A 111 6.81 13.48 -0.89
CA ILE A 111 6.17 14.77 -1.19
C ILE A 111 4.91 14.60 -2.05
N GLY A 112 4.70 13.40 -2.58
CA GLY A 112 3.59 13.02 -3.42
C GLY A 112 2.54 12.21 -2.69
N THR A 113 1.77 11.45 -3.46
CA THR A 113 0.77 10.51 -2.95
C THR A 113 1.11 9.10 -3.38
N MET A 114 1.28 8.20 -2.41
CA MET A 114 1.44 6.77 -2.66
C MET A 114 0.10 6.03 -2.59
N VAL A 115 -0.24 5.26 -3.61
CA VAL A 115 -1.31 4.25 -3.57
C VAL A 115 -0.69 2.89 -3.36
N SER A 116 -1.12 2.18 -2.31
CA SER A 116 -0.60 0.86 -1.96
C SER A 116 -1.67 -0.21 -2.07
N SER A 117 -1.37 -1.30 -2.79
CA SER A 117 -2.19 -2.51 -2.81
C SER A 117 -1.86 -3.46 -1.64
N ASP A 118 -0.70 -3.29 -1.01
CA ASP A 118 -0.28 -4.04 0.18
C ASP A 118 -0.34 -3.21 1.47
N PHE A 119 -0.15 -3.90 2.61
CA PHE A 119 -0.11 -3.28 3.93
C PHE A 119 1.10 -2.35 4.02
N TYR A 120 0.86 -1.05 3.89
CA TYR A 120 1.89 -0.02 3.97
C TYR A 120 2.10 0.46 5.40
N GLU A 121 1.02 0.81 6.10
CA GLU A 121 1.06 1.32 7.47
C GLU A 121 -0.18 0.87 8.25
N GLY A 122 0.00 0.56 9.53
CA GLY A 122 -1.11 0.25 10.42
C GLY A 122 -0.69 -0.38 11.74
N ILE A 123 -1.70 -0.79 12.49
CA ILE A 123 -1.55 -1.46 13.79
C ILE A 123 -1.79 -2.95 13.58
N GLN A 124 -0.89 -3.79 14.07
CA GLN A 124 -1.06 -5.25 14.03
C GLN A 124 -0.52 -5.91 15.30
N PRO A 125 -0.99 -7.12 15.65
CA PRO A 125 -0.38 -7.93 16.70
C PRO A 125 1.11 -8.17 16.39
N ALA A 126 1.94 -8.13 17.43
CA ALA A 126 3.36 -8.41 17.27
C ALA A 126 3.59 -9.90 17.00
N THR A 127 4.62 -10.20 16.22
CA THR A 127 5.07 -11.57 15.94
C THR A 127 6.49 -11.77 16.43
N PHE A 128 6.96 -13.01 16.48
CA PHE A 128 8.35 -13.33 16.85
C PHE A 128 9.41 -12.61 15.98
N ARG A 129 9.05 -12.18 14.76
CA ARG A 129 9.93 -11.45 13.86
C ARG A 129 10.15 -10.00 14.31
N ASP A 130 9.19 -9.43 15.04
CA ASP A 130 9.20 -8.03 15.48
C ASP A 130 9.99 -7.82 16.78
N ILE A 131 10.41 -8.90 17.45
CA ILE A 131 11.08 -8.85 18.76
C ILE A 131 12.36 -8.02 18.70
N GLU A 132 13.18 -8.21 17.68
CA GLU A 132 14.44 -7.47 17.54
C GLU A 132 14.16 -5.96 17.35
N ASP A 133 13.18 -5.62 16.53
CA ASP A 133 12.76 -4.23 16.30
C ASP A 133 12.20 -3.59 17.58
N ILE A 134 11.39 -4.33 18.35
CA ILE A 134 10.85 -3.87 19.64
C ILE A 134 11.99 -3.62 20.63
N ILE A 135 12.97 -4.52 20.72
CA ILE A 135 14.14 -4.35 21.60
C ILE A 135 14.91 -3.09 21.20
N GLN A 136 15.18 -2.90 19.91
CA GLN A 136 15.87 -1.71 19.40
C GLN A 136 15.09 -0.42 19.73
N LEU A 137 13.76 -0.46 19.61
CA LEU A 137 12.89 0.66 19.94
C LEU A 137 12.91 1.00 21.44
N LEU A 138 12.89 -0.02 22.31
CA LEU A 138 12.84 0.17 23.77
C LEU A 138 14.21 0.52 24.38
N GLN A 139 15.32 0.06 23.80
CA GLN A 139 16.67 0.25 24.33
C GLN A 139 17.01 1.72 24.74
N PRO A 140 16.76 2.74 23.90
CA PRO A 140 17.02 4.13 24.29
C PRO A 140 16.16 4.58 25.48
N LEU A 141 14.90 4.13 25.57
CA LEU A 141 13.99 4.47 26.66
C LEU A 141 14.37 3.80 27.98
N VAL A 142 14.90 2.57 27.93
CA VAL A 142 15.46 1.87 29.08
C VAL A 142 16.70 2.59 29.59
N ARG A 143 17.60 3.04 28.70
CA ARG A 143 18.78 3.83 29.08
C ARG A 143 18.41 5.17 29.72
N ALA A 144 17.30 5.77 29.29
CA ALA A 144 16.74 6.98 29.87
C ALA A 144 15.96 6.75 31.19
N GLY A 145 15.76 5.49 31.60
CA GLY A 145 14.99 5.14 32.80
C GLY A 145 13.48 5.33 32.67
N VAL A 146 12.96 5.49 31.45
CA VAL A 146 11.52 5.69 31.19
C VAL A 146 10.77 4.36 31.19
N VAL A 147 11.42 3.30 30.71
CA VAL A 147 10.82 1.96 30.57
C VAL A 147 11.64 0.95 31.37
N VAL A 148 10.95 0.00 32.01
CA VAL A 148 11.58 -1.10 32.73
C VAL A 148 12.26 -2.05 31.73
N ASN A 149 13.49 -2.46 32.05
CA ASN A 149 14.24 -3.41 31.26
C ASN A 149 13.55 -4.78 31.24
N ARG A 150 13.50 -5.43 30.07
CA ARG A 150 12.93 -6.77 29.87
C ARG A 150 13.96 -7.65 29.19
N SER A 151 14.09 -8.91 29.61
CA SER A 151 14.97 -9.84 28.91
C SER A 151 14.32 -10.25 27.57
N PRO A 152 15.14 -10.64 26.56
CA PRO A 152 14.61 -11.14 25.29
C PRO A 152 13.70 -12.36 25.47
N GLU A 153 13.99 -13.21 26.46
CA GLU A 153 13.20 -14.41 26.76
C GLU A 153 11.80 -14.02 27.25
N THR A 154 11.71 -13.07 28.19
CA THR A 154 10.41 -12.54 28.65
C THR A 154 9.63 -11.92 27.50
N LEU A 155 10.30 -11.22 26.58
CA LEU A 155 9.64 -10.64 25.42
C LEU A 155 9.08 -11.70 24.45
N MET A 156 9.78 -12.82 24.29
CA MET A 156 9.30 -13.95 23.49
C MET A 156 8.07 -14.61 24.12
N GLU A 157 8.05 -14.77 25.44
CA GLU A 157 6.94 -15.37 26.16
C GLU A 157 5.69 -14.47 26.16
N GLU A 158 5.89 -13.16 26.25
CA GLU A 158 4.80 -12.17 26.33
C GLU A 158 4.43 -11.59 24.96
N ILE A 159 5.00 -12.04 23.84
CA ILE A 159 4.86 -11.40 22.52
C ILE A 159 3.40 -11.27 22.07
N ASP A 160 2.55 -12.23 22.44
CA ASP A 160 1.13 -12.25 22.10
C ASP A 160 0.34 -11.09 22.75
N ASP A 161 0.86 -10.51 23.84
CA ASP A 161 0.29 -9.33 24.50
C ASP A 161 0.76 -8.01 23.86
N TYR A 162 1.69 -8.07 22.91
CA TYR A 162 2.22 -6.89 22.23
C TYR A 162 1.45 -6.58 20.95
N THR A 163 1.23 -5.29 20.75
CA THR A 163 0.72 -4.72 19.51
C THR A 163 1.74 -3.71 18.99
N VAL A 164 2.01 -3.77 17.68
CA VAL A 164 2.99 -2.92 17.02
C VAL A 164 2.32 -2.00 16.01
N VAL A 165 2.85 -0.79 15.88
CA VAL A 165 2.59 0.10 14.75
C VAL A 165 3.70 -0.14 13.74
N VAL A 166 3.32 -0.59 12.55
CA VAL A 166 4.27 -0.92 11.49
C VAL A 166 4.05 0.02 10.31
N ARG A 167 5.14 0.50 9.73
CA ARG A 167 5.16 1.23 8.47
C ARG A 167 6.30 0.72 7.63
N ASP A 168 6.01 0.36 6.38
CA ASP A 168 6.98 -0.19 5.43
C ASP A 168 7.82 -1.34 6.01
N SER A 169 7.13 -2.31 6.62
CA SER A 169 7.73 -3.47 7.30
C SER A 169 8.67 -3.14 8.47
N LYS A 170 8.68 -1.89 8.95
CA LYS A 170 9.44 -1.46 10.12
C LYS A 170 8.52 -1.14 11.29
N VAL A 171 8.85 -1.64 12.47
CA VAL A 171 8.15 -1.24 13.71
C VAL A 171 8.51 0.20 14.05
N LEU A 172 7.47 1.05 14.13
CA LEU A 172 7.59 2.45 14.57
C LEU A 172 7.28 2.60 16.06
N GLY A 173 6.43 1.72 16.60
CA GLY A 173 5.90 1.81 17.95
C GLY A 173 5.47 0.44 18.45
N CYS A 174 5.50 0.22 19.76
CA CYS A 174 4.97 -0.98 20.40
C CYS A 174 4.20 -0.63 21.67
N ALA A 175 3.17 -1.41 21.97
CA ALA A 175 2.41 -1.35 23.22
C ALA A 175 2.15 -2.76 23.73
N GLN A 176 2.11 -2.93 25.05
CA GLN A 176 1.81 -4.19 25.72
C GLN A 176 0.51 -4.05 26.51
N LEU A 177 -0.43 -4.97 26.32
CA LEU A 177 -1.64 -5.06 27.14
C LEU A 177 -1.55 -6.26 28.08
N LYS A 178 -1.15 -6.03 29.32
CA LYS A 178 -0.99 -7.11 30.32
C LYS A 178 -2.26 -7.27 31.16
N ASN A 179 -2.84 -8.46 31.17
CA ASN A 179 -3.94 -8.78 32.07
C ASN A 179 -3.41 -9.05 33.49
N LEU A 180 -3.87 -8.27 34.47
CA LEU A 180 -3.45 -8.40 35.88
C LEU A 180 -4.40 -9.30 36.72
N GLY A 181 -5.37 -9.94 36.07
CA GLY A 181 -6.40 -10.77 36.70
C GLY A 181 -7.67 -9.99 37.05
N THR A 182 -8.76 -10.73 37.30
CA THR A 182 -10.00 -10.17 37.84
C THR A 182 -9.83 -9.92 39.33
N ASN A 183 -10.14 -8.70 39.78
CA ASN A 183 -10.19 -8.36 41.20
C ASN A 183 -11.31 -9.17 41.85
N SER A 184 -10.97 -10.32 42.44
CA SER A 184 -11.87 -11.06 43.31
C SER A 184 -11.98 -10.30 44.62
N ALA A 185 -12.93 -9.37 44.69
CA ALA A 185 -13.38 -8.71 45.92
C ALA A 185 -14.37 -9.61 46.67
#